data_AF-A0A9D2JY74-F1
#
_entry.id   AF-A0A9D2JY74-F1
#
_cell.length_a   1.000
_cell.length_b   1.000
_cell.length_c   1.000
_cell.angle_alpha   90.00
_cell.angle_beta   90.00
_cell.angle_gamma   90.00
#
_symmetry.space_group_name_H-M   'P 1'
#
loop_
_entity.id
_entity.type
_entity.pdbx_description
1 polymer ?
#
loop_
_entity_poly.entity_id
_entity_poly.type
_entity_poly.pdbx_seq_one_letter_code
_entity_poly.pdbx_strand_id
1 'polypeptide(L)'
;MESKERSYIEVMQHIPDGATIGTTSFGIGGLPEQLIVGLGKYYKKHKHPKEITFSTTAGIGVGEGRGLDHLIEPGLLKRVVASHIATSPLANQAAQENKFEMYQLPQGIIGKLYRNAAGKGPGVFSQIGIDTFIDPKNEGGKLNQKAEEAEDLVREIELNGERWLHYKPLPVNVAFIKATYADKDGNLSIQHETHKLESLSLAMAAYNAGGVVIAQVEQMVEPHTFSAKDIFVPGAIVDYVVVGEEKYHMQTAGTYYHPALSNEIRVPLDKQLNMPLSPKKVIVRRASQEL
;
A
#
# COMPACT_ATOMS: atom_id res chain seq x y z
N MET A 1 -2.41 -3.63 30.20
CA MET A 1 -1.59 -3.99 29.03
C MET A 1 -0.53 -2.92 28.88
N GLU A 2 0.70 -3.28 28.54
CA GLU A 2 1.73 -2.30 28.20
C GLU A 2 1.33 -1.60 26.88
N SER A 3 1.71 -0.32 26.71
CA SER A 3 1.44 0.41 25.46
C SER A 3 2.08 -0.31 24.28
N LYS A 4 1.38 -0.36 23.14
CA LYS A 4 1.91 -0.85 21.87
C LYS A 4 2.77 0.16 21.11
N GLU A 5 2.90 1.37 21.64
CA GLU A 5 3.73 2.42 21.06
C GLU A 5 5.21 2.02 21.08
N ARG A 6 5.89 2.12 19.94
CA ARG A 6 7.31 1.82 19.74
C ARG A 6 7.93 2.80 18.76
N SER A 7 9.25 2.87 18.73
CA SER A 7 9.95 3.69 17.73
C SER A 7 9.94 3.02 16.34
N TYR A 8 9.91 3.81 15.28
CA TYR A 8 9.88 3.32 13.90
C TYR A 8 11.11 2.47 13.50
N ILE A 9 12.23 2.58 14.23
CA ILE A 9 13.43 1.76 14.02
C ILE A 9 13.37 0.45 14.80
N GLU A 10 12.89 0.49 16.04
CA GLU A 10 12.80 -0.69 16.90
C GLU A 10 11.91 -1.78 16.28
N VAL A 11 10.76 -1.39 15.73
CA VAL A 11 9.80 -2.35 15.18
C VAL A 11 10.33 -3.14 13.97
N MET A 12 11.40 -2.65 13.31
CA MET A 12 12.01 -3.32 12.15
C MET A 12 12.71 -4.63 12.53
N GLN A 13 13.11 -4.81 13.79
CA GLN A 13 13.73 -6.05 14.27
C GLN A 13 12.78 -7.26 14.23
N HIS A 14 11.48 -7.03 14.11
CA HIS A 14 10.45 -8.06 14.06
C HIS A 14 10.14 -8.53 12.63
N ILE A 15 10.82 -7.98 11.63
CA ILE A 15 10.64 -8.33 10.23
C ILE A 15 11.68 -9.39 9.86
N PRO A 16 11.29 -10.63 9.51
CA PRO A 16 12.25 -11.66 9.14
C PRO A 16 12.79 -11.44 7.71
N ASP A 17 13.94 -12.08 7.41
CA ASP A 17 14.44 -12.18 6.05
C ASP A 17 13.42 -12.92 5.16
N GLY A 18 13.31 -12.50 3.90
CA GLY A 18 12.37 -13.10 2.94
C GLY A 18 10.90 -12.78 3.20
N ALA A 19 10.59 -11.89 4.16
CA ALA A 19 9.21 -11.50 4.45
C ALA A 19 8.53 -10.83 3.25
N THR A 20 7.24 -11.09 3.09
CA THR A 20 6.36 -10.24 2.29
C THR A 20 5.76 -9.15 3.15
N ILE A 21 6.10 -7.90 2.83
CA ILE A 21 5.53 -6.70 3.42
C ILE A 21 4.45 -6.18 2.48
N GLY A 22 3.21 -6.12 2.94
CA GLY A 22 2.17 -5.35 2.27
C GLY A 22 2.05 -3.97 2.90
N THR A 23 1.78 -2.95 2.10
CA THR A 23 1.49 -1.61 2.56
C THR A 23 0.24 -1.03 1.89
N THR A 24 -0.35 -0.04 2.54
CA THR A 24 -1.37 0.84 1.94
C THR A 24 -0.70 2.06 1.29
N SER A 25 -1.18 2.46 0.11
CA SER A 25 -0.83 3.76 -0.46
C SER A 25 -1.81 4.18 -1.56
N PHE A 26 -1.98 5.49 -1.71
CA PHE A 26 -2.49 6.15 -2.91
C PHE A 26 -1.69 7.45 -3.11
N GLY A 27 -0.53 7.31 -3.74
CA GLY A 27 0.55 8.31 -3.64
C GLY A 27 1.04 8.38 -2.20
N ILE A 28 0.72 9.47 -1.50
CA ILE A 28 0.97 9.66 -0.06
C ILE A 28 -0.28 9.42 0.80
N GLY A 29 -1.48 9.45 0.20
CA GLY A 29 -2.72 9.17 0.93
C GLY A 29 -2.68 7.75 1.50
N GLY A 30 -2.83 7.62 2.82
CA GLY A 30 -2.75 6.33 3.51
C GLY A 30 -1.36 5.67 3.51
N LEU A 31 -0.28 6.37 3.13
CA LEU A 31 1.08 5.81 3.12
C LEU A 31 1.75 5.93 4.49
N PRO A 32 2.11 4.83 5.17
CA PRO A 32 2.91 4.87 6.41
C PRO A 32 4.40 5.05 6.09
N GLU A 33 4.78 6.21 5.54
CA GLU A 33 6.11 6.41 4.96
C GLU A 33 7.25 6.35 5.97
N GLN A 34 7.04 6.72 7.24
CA GLN A 34 8.06 6.61 8.29
C GLN A 34 8.48 5.15 8.48
N LEU A 35 7.56 4.19 8.33
CA LEU A 35 7.88 2.76 8.43
C LEU A 35 8.79 2.31 7.28
N ILE A 36 8.55 2.84 6.08
CA ILE A 36 9.37 2.55 4.90
C ILE A 36 10.77 3.16 5.04
N VAL A 37 10.84 4.40 5.53
CA VAL A 37 12.11 5.06 5.91
C VAL A 37 12.84 4.24 6.97
N GLY A 38 12.10 3.75 7.98
CA GLY A 38 12.61 2.90 9.04
C GLY A 38 13.25 1.63 8.52
N LEU A 39 12.55 0.91 7.65
CA LEU A 39 13.03 -0.31 7.02
C LEU A 39 14.34 -0.07 6.26
N GLY A 40 14.39 0.95 5.40
CA GLY A 40 15.60 1.29 4.65
C GLY A 40 16.78 1.68 5.55
N LYS A 41 16.55 2.50 6.59
CA LYS A 41 17.59 2.89 7.55
C LYS A 41 18.09 1.72 8.38
N TYR A 42 17.17 0.89 8.86
CA TYR A 42 17.49 -0.29 9.66
C TYR A 42 18.34 -1.27 8.83
N TYR A 43 17.93 -1.56 7.60
CA TYR A 43 18.70 -2.41 6.70
C TYR A 43 20.10 -1.84 6.40
N LYS A 44 20.25 -0.54 6.16
CA LYS A 44 21.57 0.07 5.93
C LYS A 44 22.54 -0.16 7.08
N LYS A 45 22.05 -0.13 8.32
CA LYS A 45 22.84 -0.33 9.53
C LYS A 45 23.09 -1.80 9.87
N HIS A 46 22.07 -2.64 9.71
CA HIS A 46 22.06 -4.02 10.23
C HIS A 46 22.23 -5.08 9.15
N LYS A 47 22.06 -4.71 7.87
CA LYS A 47 21.99 -5.63 6.71
C LYS A 47 20.96 -6.75 6.89
N HIS A 48 19.88 -6.42 7.61
CA HIS A 48 18.71 -7.23 7.92
C HIS A 48 17.51 -6.27 8.10
N PRO A 49 16.28 -6.64 7.70
CA PRO A 49 15.94 -7.81 6.91
C PRO A 49 16.35 -7.69 5.45
N LYS A 50 16.61 -8.82 4.78
CA LYS A 50 16.98 -8.90 3.36
C LYS A 50 15.97 -9.71 2.54
N GLU A 51 16.09 -9.61 1.21
CA GLU A 51 15.28 -10.37 0.25
C GLU A 51 13.75 -10.19 0.41
N ILE A 52 13.34 -8.98 0.77
CA ILE A 52 11.95 -8.61 1.02
C ILE A 52 11.14 -8.65 -0.28
N THR A 53 9.94 -9.21 -0.21
CA THR A 53 8.88 -8.94 -1.20
C THR A 53 8.05 -7.77 -0.70
N PHE A 54 8.01 -6.67 -1.43
CA PHE A 54 7.23 -5.49 -1.06
C PHE A 54 6.02 -5.34 -1.97
N SER A 55 4.82 -5.19 -1.39
CA SER A 55 3.59 -5.03 -2.17
C SER A 55 2.81 -3.79 -1.77
N THR A 56 2.25 -3.11 -2.79
CA THR A 56 1.34 -1.99 -2.62
C THR A 56 0.24 -2.01 -3.68
N THR A 57 -0.97 -1.57 -3.33
CA THR A 57 -2.13 -1.59 -4.23
C THR A 57 -2.11 -0.48 -5.27
N ALA A 58 -1.73 0.74 -4.89
CA ALA A 58 -1.69 1.90 -5.79
C ALA A 58 -0.27 2.50 -5.87
N GLY A 59 -0.14 3.61 -6.60
CA GLY A 59 1.08 4.41 -6.60
C GLY A 59 1.57 4.75 -5.19
N ILE A 60 2.88 4.90 -5.06
CA ILE A 60 3.58 5.10 -3.79
C ILE A 60 4.62 6.22 -3.94
N GLY A 61 4.66 7.15 -2.99
CA GLY A 61 5.53 8.34 -3.08
C GLY A 61 4.95 9.46 -3.95
N VAL A 62 5.69 10.57 -4.04
CA VAL A 62 5.32 11.80 -4.79
C VAL A 62 6.53 12.42 -5.52
N GLY A 63 7.53 11.60 -5.85
CA GLY A 63 8.76 12.04 -6.50
C GLY A 63 10.00 11.45 -5.85
N GLU A 64 11.14 12.00 -6.25
CA GLU A 64 12.46 11.50 -5.88
C GLU A 64 12.66 11.46 -4.35
N GLY A 65 13.19 10.33 -3.86
CA GLY A 65 13.49 10.13 -2.45
C GLY A 65 12.25 9.90 -1.58
N ARG A 66 11.09 9.60 -2.17
CA ARG A 66 9.84 9.27 -1.46
C ARG A 66 9.33 7.88 -1.81
N GLY A 67 8.50 7.31 -0.93
CA GLY A 67 7.90 6.00 -1.15
C GLY A 67 8.95 4.89 -1.28
N LEU A 68 8.93 4.15 -2.40
CA LEU A 68 9.84 3.01 -2.62
C LEU A 68 11.31 3.41 -2.80
N ASP A 69 11.60 4.67 -3.10
CA ASP A 69 12.99 5.16 -3.23
C ASP A 69 13.80 4.95 -1.95
N HIS A 70 13.14 4.80 -0.80
CA HIS A 70 13.78 4.46 0.47
C HIS A 70 14.35 3.03 0.54
N LEU A 71 13.92 2.12 -0.35
CA LEU A 71 14.17 0.69 -0.25
C LEU A 71 15.15 0.13 -1.31
N ILE A 72 15.75 0.98 -2.14
CA ILE A 72 16.59 0.57 -3.27
C ILE A 72 18.01 0.10 -2.89
N GLU A 73 18.30 -0.02 -1.59
CA GLU A 73 19.61 -0.52 -1.14
C GLU A 73 19.81 -1.98 -1.60
N PRO A 74 20.96 -2.33 -2.21
CA PRO A 74 21.20 -3.69 -2.69
C PRO A 74 21.01 -4.77 -1.61
N GLY A 75 20.26 -5.83 -1.96
CA GLY A 75 19.95 -6.96 -1.10
C GLY A 75 18.73 -6.76 -0.18
N LEU A 76 18.19 -5.55 -0.06
CA LEU A 76 16.97 -5.32 0.72
C LEU A 76 15.75 -5.93 0.01
N LEU A 77 15.51 -5.52 -1.23
CA LEU A 77 14.39 -5.99 -2.04
C LEU A 77 14.79 -7.19 -2.89
N LYS A 78 14.02 -8.27 -2.74
CA LYS A 78 13.96 -9.35 -3.74
C LYS A 78 12.98 -8.98 -4.85
N ARG A 79 11.76 -8.58 -4.46
CA ARG A 79 10.61 -8.41 -5.35
C ARG A 79 9.77 -7.21 -4.97
N VAL A 80 9.20 -6.54 -5.98
CA VAL A 80 8.12 -5.57 -5.82
C VAL A 80 6.90 -6.03 -6.62
N VAL A 81 5.73 -6.06 -5.96
CA VAL A 81 4.42 -6.35 -6.58
C VAL A 81 3.51 -5.13 -6.37
N ALA A 82 3.37 -4.30 -7.41
CA ALA A 82 2.63 -3.04 -7.34
C ALA A 82 1.70 -2.85 -8.55
N SER A 83 0.81 -1.86 -8.52
CA SER A 83 0.05 -1.50 -9.74
C SER A 83 0.75 -0.48 -10.62
N HIS A 84 1.57 0.39 -10.02
CA HIS A 84 2.59 1.20 -10.70
C HIS A 84 3.51 1.81 -9.64
N ILE A 85 4.76 2.11 -10.02
CA ILE A 85 5.75 2.76 -9.14
C ILE A 85 6.29 4.07 -9.73
N ALA A 86 5.60 4.64 -10.72
CA ALA A 86 6.03 5.84 -11.43
C ALA A 86 6.26 7.07 -10.53
N THR A 87 5.65 7.10 -9.34
CA THR A 87 5.79 8.18 -8.35
C THR A 87 6.96 7.98 -7.38
N SER A 88 7.74 6.91 -7.55
CA SER A 88 9.03 6.65 -6.92
C SER A 88 10.08 6.46 -8.03
N PRO A 89 10.63 7.55 -8.57
CA PRO A 89 11.40 7.52 -9.81
C PRO A 89 12.73 6.75 -9.67
N LEU A 90 13.40 6.79 -8.52
CA LEU A 90 14.65 6.03 -8.32
C LEU A 90 14.37 4.53 -8.23
N ALA A 91 13.26 4.14 -7.59
CA ALA A 91 12.81 2.75 -7.59
C ALA A 91 12.41 2.28 -9.00
N ASN A 92 11.78 3.15 -9.80
CA ASN A 92 11.47 2.84 -11.19
C ASN A 92 12.74 2.62 -12.03
N GLN A 93 13.74 3.49 -11.88
CA GLN A 93 15.04 3.32 -12.51
C GLN A 93 15.72 2.01 -12.06
N ALA A 94 15.73 1.73 -10.76
CA ALA A 94 16.30 0.49 -10.22
C ALA A 94 15.59 -0.78 -10.76
N ALA A 95 14.27 -0.73 -11.01
CA ALA A 95 13.55 -1.81 -11.66
C ALA A 95 14.02 -2.01 -13.12
N GLN A 96 14.19 -0.92 -13.88
CA GLN A 96 14.72 -0.97 -15.25
C GLN A 96 16.16 -1.50 -15.29
N GLU A 97 16.96 -1.21 -14.27
CA GLU A 97 18.32 -1.73 -14.08
C GLU A 97 18.35 -3.16 -13.50
N ASN A 98 17.22 -3.86 -13.46
CA ASN A 98 17.08 -5.24 -12.96
C ASN A 98 17.60 -5.44 -11.52
N LYS A 99 17.48 -4.45 -10.63
CA LYS A 99 17.96 -4.58 -9.24
C LYS A 99 17.11 -5.55 -8.41
N PHE A 100 15.80 -5.60 -8.67
CA PHE A 100 14.83 -6.49 -8.03
C PHE A 100 13.80 -6.97 -9.06
N GLU A 101 13.08 -8.04 -8.72
CA GLU A 101 11.99 -8.56 -9.57
C GLU A 101 10.81 -7.58 -9.54
N MET A 102 10.41 -7.05 -10.69
CA MET A 102 9.30 -6.10 -10.77
C MET A 102 8.07 -6.74 -11.42
N TYR A 103 6.99 -6.87 -10.63
CA TYR A 103 5.69 -7.29 -11.12
C TYR A 103 4.70 -6.14 -11.02
N GLN A 104 3.97 -5.93 -12.12
CA GLN A 104 2.84 -5.03 -12.17
C GLN A 104 1.54 -5.82 -12.30
N LEU A 105 0.67 -5.71 -11.30
CA LEU A 105 -0.65 -6.34 -11.29
C LEU A 105 -1.75 -5.28 -11.19
N PRO A 106 -2.98 -5.53 -11.69
CA PRO A 106 -4.05 -4.55 -11.59
C PRO A 106 -4.33 -4.17 -10.12
N GLN A 107 -4.46 -2.88 -9.82
CA GLN A 107 -4.65 -2.37 -8.45
C GLN A 107 -5.77 -3.08 -7.69
N GLY A 108 -6.93 -3.25 -8.33
CA GLY A 108 -8.08 -3.94 -7.73
C GLY A 108 -7.83 -5.43 -7.46
N ILE A 109 -6.91 -6.07 -8.19
CA ILE A 109 -6.52 -7.46 -7.96
C ILE A 109 -5.61 -7.56 -6.75
N ILE A 110 -4.63 -6.68 -6.58
CA ILE A 110 -3.77 -6.66 -5.38
C ILE A 110 -4.62 -6.48 -4.12
N GLY A 111 -5.58 -5.55 -4.15
CA GLY A 111 -6.50 -5.35 -3.00
C GLY A 111 -7.38 -6.59 -2.72
N LYS A 112 -7.83 -7.30 -3.78
CA LYS A 112 -8.52 -8.59 -3.62
C LYS A 112 -7.58 -9.69 -3.09
N LEU A 113 -6.30 -9.68 -3.45
CA LEU A 113 -5.31 -10.64 -2.94
C LEU A 113 -5.09 -10.44 -1.44
N TYR A 114 -5.04 -9.21 -0.94
CA TYR A 114 -5.00 -8.96 0.52
C TYR A 114 -6.24 -9.50 1.23
N ARG A 115 -7.44 -9.25 0.68
CA ARG A 115 -8.69 -9.81 1.24
C ARG A 115 -8.70 -11.34 1.18
N ASN A 116 -8.19 -11.93 0.10
CA ASN A 116 -8.09 -13.36 -0.07
C ASN A 116 -7.10 -13.97 0.95
N ALA A 117 -5.94 -13.33 1.14
CA ALA A 117 -4.94 -13.73 2.13
C ALA A 117 -5.49 -13.66 3.56
N ALA A 118 -6.27 -12.62 3.89
CA ALA A 118 -7.00 -12.54 5.16
C ALA A 118 -7.94 -13.73 5.38
N GLY A 119 -8.58 -14.24 4.32
CA GLY A 119 -9.39 -15.44 4.36
C GLY A 119 -8.64 -16.76 4.16
N LYS A 120 -7.29 -16.75 4.09
CA LYS A 120 -6.46 -17.92 3.73
C LYS A 120 -6.88 -18.60 2.42
N GLY A 121 -7.33 -17.79 1.46
CA GLY A 121 -7.82 -18.26 0.18
C GLY A 121 -6.71 -18.71 -0.78
N PRO A 122 -7.07 -19.39 -1.88
CA PRO A 122 -6.13 -19.96 -2.84
C PRO A 122 -5.68 -18.95 -3.90
N GLY A 123 -5.89 -17.65 -3.72
CA GLY A 123 -5.67 -16.60 -4.72
C GLY A 123 -6.97 -16.02 -5.27
N VAL A 124 -6.85 -15.16 -6.28
CA VAL A 124 -7.98 -14.42 -6.88
C VAL A 124 -8.21 -14.90 -8.30
N PHE A 125 -9.47 -15.19 -8.63
CA PHE A 125 -9.90 -15.51 -9.99
C PHE A 125 -10.55 -14.28 -10.61
N SER A 126 -10.10 -13.86 -11.78
CA SER A 126 -10.63 -12.69 -12.48
C SER A 126 -10.35 -12.75 -13.99
N GLN A 127 -11.23 -12.17 -14.80
CA GLN A 127 -11.02 -11.94 -16.23
C GLN A 127 -10.27 -10.63 -16.53
N ILE A 128 -10.17 -9.72 -15.54
CA ILE A 128 -9.33 -8.51 -15.66
C ILE A 128 -7.90 -8.92 -16.03
N GLY A 129 -7.33 -8.29 -17.05
CA GLY A 129 -5.96 -8.54 -17.50
C GLY A 129 -5.84 -9.50 -18.69
N ILE A 130 -6.91 -10.20 -19.06
CA ILE A 130 -6.95 -11.03 -20.28
C ILE A 130 -6.63 -10.16 -21.50
N ASP A 131 -5.81 -10.69 -22.40
CA ASP A 131 -5.36 -10.06 -23.65
C ASP A 131 -4.58 -8.75 -23.45
N THR A 132 -4.07 -8.52 -22.24
CA THR A 132 -3.15 -7.42 -21.91
C THR A 132 -1.79 -7.96 -21.51
N PHE A 133 -0.84 -7.10 -21.15
CA PHE A 133 0.46 -7.54 -20.65
C PHE A 133 0.40 -8.31 -19.32
N ILE A 134 -0.74 -8.26 -18.63
CA ILE A 134 -1.01 -9.05 -17.41
C ILE A 134 -1.27 -10.51 -17.73
N ASP A 135 -1.73 -10.80 -18.95
CA ASP A 135 -2.05 -12.14 -19.40
C ASP A 135 -0.77 -13.00 -19.45
N PRO A 136 -0.74 -14.20 -18.85
CA PRO A 136 0.43 -15.08 -18.90
C PRO A 136 0.77 -15.58 -20.30
N LYS A 137 -0.13 -15.43 -21.30
CA LYS A 137 0.23 -15.64 -22.71
C LYS A 137 1.13 -14.54 -23.29
N ASN A 138 1.16 -13.37 -22.65
CA ASN A 138 2.03 -12.26 -22.97
C ASN A 138 3.12 -12.16 -21.89
N GLU A 139 3.16 -11.09 -21.09
CA GLU A 139 4.21 -10.86 -20.08
C GLU A 139 3.84 -11.35 -18.67
N GLY A 140 2.58 -11.75 -18.40
CA GLY A 140 2.15 -12.20 -17.07
C GLY A 140 2.30 -11.14 -15.96
N GLY A 141 2.34 -9.86 -16.33
CA GLY A 141 2.61 -8.73 -15.44
C GLY A 141 4.08 -8.58 -15.03
N LYS A 142 5.02 -9.30 -15.65
CA LYS A 142 6.46 -9.18 -15.40
C LYS A 142 7.00 -7.96 -16.16
N LEU A 143 7.74 -7.09 -15.48
CA LEU A 143 8.22 -5.82 -16.06
C LEU A 143 9.71 -5.76 -16.34
N ASN A 144 10.48 -6.78 -15.94
CA ASN A 144 11.91 -6.82 -16.19
C ASN A 144 12.43 -8.26 -16.26
N GLN A 145 13.65 -8.43 -16.79
CA GLN A 145 14.29 -9.73 -16.98
C GLN A 145 14.36 -10.54 -15.67
N LYS A 146 14.63 -9.87 -14.54
CA LYS A 146 14.68 -10.55 -13.23
C LYS A 146 13.32 -11.17 -12.85
N ALA A 147 12.21 -10.52 -13.18
CA ALA A 147 10.86 -11.08 -13.00
C ALA A 147 10.55 -12.18 -14.04
N GLU A 148 11.04 -12.05 -15.28
CA GLU A 148 10.95 -13.09 -16.33
C GLU A 148 11.56 -14.42 -15.88
N GLU A 149 12.73 -14.35 -15.25
CA GLU A 149 13.48 -15.50 -14.70
C GLU A 149 12.90 -16.03 -13.37
N ALA A 150 12.01 -15.28 -12.73
CA ALA A 150 11.34 -15.64 -11.49
C ALA A 150 9.99 -16.35 -11.75
N GLU A 151 9.34 -16.81 -10.67
CA GLU A 151 8.09 -17.56 -10.80
C GLU A 151 6.93 -16.71 -11.31
N ASP A 152 5.97 -17.34 -12.00
CA ASP A 152 4.76 -16.63 -12.44
C ASP A 152 3.88 -16.25 -11.25
N LEU A 153 3.22 -15.10 -11.30
CA LEU A 153 2.19 -14.72 -10.32
C LEU A 153 0.78 -14.86 -10.86
N VAL A 154 0.63 -15.06 -12.17
CA VAL A 154 -0.63 -15.19 -12.88
C VAL A 154 -0.61 -16.50 -13.68
N ARG A 155 -1.71 -17.24 -13.67
CA ARG A 155 -1.90 -18.44 -14.50
C ARG A 155 -3.24 -18.36 -15.21
N GLU A 156 -3.30 -18.90 -16.42
CA GLU A 156 -4.58 -19.13 -17.09
C GLU A 156 -5.25 -20.36 -16.52
N ILE A 157 -6.56 -20.28 -16.32
CA ILE A 157 -7.41 -21.43 -15.96
C ILE A 157 -8.72 -21.36 -16.76
N GLU A 158 -9.38 -22.51 -16.89
CA GLU A 158 -10.77 -22.57 -17.32
C GLU A 158 -11.67 -22.70 -16.08
N LEU A 159 -12.71 -21.87 -16.00
CA LEU A 159 -13.70 -21.92 -14.94
C LEU A 159 -15.09 -21.74 -15.56
N ASN A 160 -15.97 -22.73 -15.36
CA ASN A 160 -17.32 -22.76 -15.93
C ASN A 160 -17.37 -22.60 -17.46
N GLY A 161 -16.40 -23.18 -18.18
CA GLY A 161 -16.31 -23.08 -19.63
C GLY A 161 -15.84 -21.71 -20.15
N GLU A 162 -15.46 -20.80 -19.26
CA GLU A 162 -14.86 -19.52 -19.62
C GLU A 162 -13.37 -19.50 -19.26
N ARG A 163 -12.62 -18.66 -19.98
CA ARG A 163 -11.22 -18.37 -19.71
C ARG A 163 -11.11 -17.38 -18.55
N TRP A 164 -10.28 -17.68 -17.57
CA TRP A 164 -10.03 -16.85 -16.39
C TRP A 164 -8.54 -16.75 -16.09
N LEU A 165 -8.13 -15.69 -15.40
CA LEU A 165 -6.82 -15.58 -14.79
C LEU A 165 -6.91 -15.91 -13.31
N HIS A 166 -6.04 -16.82 -12.86
CA HIS A 166 -5.76 -17.09 -11.46
C HIS A 166 -4.52 -16.31 -11.04
N TYR A 167 -4.75 -15.28 -10.22
CA TYR A 167 -3.70 -14.57 -9.51
C TYR A 167 -3.36 -15.35 -8.24
N LYS A 168 -2.13 -15.85 -8.17
CA LYS A 168 -1.67 -16.71 -7.08
C LYS A 168 -1.76 -16.02 -5.72
N PRO A 169 -1.88 -16.78 -4.61
CA PRO A 169 -1.82 -16.20 -3.27
C PRO A 169 -0.58 -15.32 -3.09
N LEU A 170 -0.80 -14.11 -2.58
CA LEU A 170 0.26 -13.24 -2.11
C LEU A 170 0.29 -13.34 -0.58
N PRO A 171 1.24 -14.10 0.01
CA PRO A 171 1.35 -14.17 1.47
C PRO A 171 1.69 -12.78 2.01
N VAL A 172 1.18 -12.45 3.19
CA VAL A 172 1.50 -11.20 3.89
C VAL A 172 2.08 -11.59 5.25
N ASN A 173 3.37 -11.36 5.45
CA ASN A 173 4.03 -11.62 6.74
C ASN A 173 4.07 -10.37 7.60
N VAL A 174 4.09 -9.19 6.97
CA VAL A 174 4.09 -7.90 7.67
C VAL A 174 3.11 -6.96 6.99
N ALA A 175 2.30 -6.28 7.78
CA ALA A 175 1.41 -5.22 7.33
C ALA A 175 1.92 -3.87 7.83
N PHE A 176 2.29 -2.99 6.91
CA PHE A 176 2.47 -1.57 7.19
C PHE A 176 1.17 -0.84 6.86
N ILE A 177 0.53 -0.26 7.87
CA ILE A 177 -0.72 0.47 7.69
C ILE A 177 -0.62 1.87 8.28
N LYS A 178 -1.44 2.79 7.77
CA LYS A 178 -1.59 4.15 8.32
C LYS A 178 -2.98 4.33 8.92
N ALA A 179 -3.04 5.06 10.03
CA ALA A 179 -4.26 5.61 10.60
C ALA A 179 -3.99 7.00 11.18
N THR A 180 -5.03 7.72 11.57
CA THR A 180 -4.89 9.04 12.20
C THR A 180 -4.54 8.89 13.68
N TYR A 181 -5.31 8.08 14.40
CA TYR A 181 -5.18 7.94 15.85
C TYR A 181 -5.07 6.47 16.26
N ALA A 182 -4.34 6.22 17.34
CA ALA A 182 -4.35 4.96 18.06
C ALA A 182 -4.52 5.18 19.56
N ASP A 183 -5.27 4.32 20.24
CA ASP A 183 -5.15 4.19 21.69
C ASP A 183 -4.00 3.24 22.08
N LYS A 184 -3.69 3.16 23.38
CA LYS A 184 -2.60 2.31 23.89
C LYS A 184 -2.81 0.81 23.65
N ASP A 185 -4.06 0.38 23.41
CA ASP A 185 -4.41 -1.01 23.11
C ASP A 185 -4.30 -1.31 21.59
N GLY A 186 -4.07 -0.27 20.78
CA GLY A 186 -3.84 -0.32 19.34
C GLY A 186 -5.11 -0.15 18.49
N ASN A 187 -6.23 0.29 19.07
CA ASN A 187 -7.44 0.53 18.28
C ASN A 187 -7.25 1.76 17.39
N LEU A 188 -7.43 1.58 16.08
CA LEU A 188 -7.10 2.61 15.09
C LEU A 188 -8.33 3.35 14.57
N SER A 189 -8.24 4.67 14.51
CA SER A 189 -9.21 5.57 13.88
C SER A 189 -8.56 6.30 12.70
N ILE A 190 -9.32 6.48 11.61
CA ILE A 190 -8.84 7.07 10.35
C ILE A 190 -9.50 8.41 10.04
N GLN A 191 -9.91 9.16 11.07
CA GLN A 191 -10.71 10.37 10.94
C GLN A 191 -10.13 11.40 9.96
N HIS A 192 -8.81 11.60 9.94
CA HIS A 192 -8.16 12.54 9.02
C HIS A 192 -7.73 11.90 7.70
N GLU A 193 -7.85 10.58 7.54
CA GLU A 193 -7.46 9.93 6.29
C GLU A 193 -8.47 10.19 5.17
N THR A 194 -7.94 10.37 3.96
CA THR A 194 -8.78 10.58 2.76
C THR A 194 -9.45 9.31 2.26
N HIS A 195 -8.90 8.16 2.61
CA HIS A 195 -9.33 6.86 2.11
C HIS A 195 -9.19 5.80 3.19
N LYS A 196 -10.07 4.80 3.16
CA LYS A 196 -9.95 3.58 3.97
C LYS A 196 -8.84 2.65 3.48
N LEU A 197 -8.62 2.63 2.16
CA LEU A 197 -7.74 1.70 1.45
C LEU A 197 -7.96 0.24 1.92
N GLU A 198 -6.91 -0.57 1.89
CA GLU A 198 -6.94 -1.98 2.27
C GLU A 198 -6.49 -2.24 3.71
N SER A 199 -6.35 -1.21 4.56
CA SER A 199 -5.66 -1.34 5.86
C SER A 199 -6.23 -2.45 6.74
N LEU A 200 -7.57 -2.56 6.85
CA LEU A 200 -8.19 -3.63 7.62
C LEU A 200 -7.90 -5.02 7.04
N SER A 201 -8.10 -5.21 5.73
CA SER A 201 -7.85 -6.49 5.08
C SER A 201 -6.36 -6.88 5.12
N LEU A 202 -5.47 -5.92 5.01
CA LEU A 202 -4.03 -6.13 5.06
C LEU A 202 -3.56 -6.49 6.48
N ALA A 203 -4.08 -5.80 7.51
CA ALA A 203 -3.85 -6.15 8.90
C ALA A 203 -4.33 -7.58 9.21
N MET A 204 -5.55 -7.92 8.78
CA MET A 204 -6.08 -9.28 8.94
C MET A 204 -5.24 -10.32 8.20
N ALA A 205 -4.72 -10.02 7.01
CA ALA A 205 -3.86 -10.92 6.25
C ALA A 205 -2.57 -11.27 7.00
N ALA A 206 -1.86 -10.26 7.51
CA ALA A 206 -0.66 -10.47 8.32
C ALA A 206 -0.99 -11.21 9.63
N TYR A 207 -1.99 -10.74 10.39
CA TYR A 207 -2.40 -11.35 11.66
C TYR A 207 -2.77 -12.84 11.50
N ASN A 208 -3.60 -13.18 10.51
CA ASN A 208 -4.05 -14.56 10.29
C ASN A 208 -2.94 -15.49 9.79
N ALA A 209 -1.86 -14.92 9.23
CA ALA A 209 -0.65 -15.64 8.86
C ALA A 209 0.35 -15.81 10.02
N GLY A 210 0.04 -15.30 11.22
CA GLY A 210 0.98 -15.25 12.35
C GLY A 210 2.11 -14.24 12.13
N GLY A 211 1.88 -13.25 11.28
CA GLY A 211 2.79 -12.16 10.96
C GLY A 211 2.71 -10.99 11.94
N VAL A 212 3.22 -9.84 11.52
CA VAL A 212 3.30 -8.62 12.34
C VAL A 212 2.54 -7.47 11.69
N VAL A 213 1.70 -6.78 12.46
CA VAL A 213 0.96 -5.59 12.04
C VAL A 213 1.53 -4.35 12.72
N ILE A 214 2.05 -3.43 11.91
CA ILE A 214 2.67 -2.19 12.36
C ILE A 214 1.87 -1.00 11.81
N ALA A 215 1.29 -0.22 12.71
CA ALA A 215 0.49 0.95 12.36
C ALA A 215 1.26 2.24 12.59
N GLN A 216 1.39 3.07 11.55
CA GLN A 216 1.82 4.45 11.70
C GLN A 216 0.61 5.34 11.99
N VAL A 217 0.69 6.15 13.05
CA VAL A 217 -0.35 7.12 13.42
C VAL A 217 0.16 8.54 13.53
N GLU A 218 -0.74 9.51 13.46
CA GLU A 218 -0.44 10.93 13.73
C GLU A 218 -0.23 11.13 15.23
N GLN A 219 -1.10 10.51 16.04
CA GLN A 219 -1.09 10.71 17.48
C GLN A 219 -1.63 9.51 18.26
N MET A 220 -1.08 9.30 19.45
CA MET A 220 -1.69 8.45 20.48
C MET A 220 -2.83 9.20 21.19
N VAL A 221 -3.85 8.47 21.63
CA VAL A 221 -4.98 8.99 22.42
C VAL A 221 -5.27 8.07 23.62
N GLU A 222 -6.08 8.55 24.55
CA GLU A 222 -6.52 7.74 25.68
C GLU A 222 -7.46 6.60 25.23
N PRO A 223 -7.46 5.44 25.92
CA PRO A 223 -8.43 4.38 25.67
C PRO A 223 -9.86 4.89 25.74
N HIS A 224 -10.75 4.32 24.92
CA HIS A 224 -12.16 4.69 24.86
C HIS A 224 -12.45 6.14 24.40
N THR A 225 -11.45 6.83 23.82
CA THR A 225 -11.67 8.13 23.15
C THR A 225 -12.67 8.01 22.00
N PHE A 226 -12.65 6.90 21.26
CA PHE A 226 -13.55 6.66 20.14
C PHE A 226 -14.66 5.67 20.49
N SER A 227 -15.83 5.87 19.90
CA SER A 227 -16.88 4.86 19.88
C SER A 227 -16.37 3.59 19.21
N ALA A 228 -16.77 2.42 19.72
CA ALA A 228 -16.41 1.13 19.13
C ALA A 228 -16.85 0.99 17.66
N LYS A 229 -17.88 1.75 17.24
CA LYS A 229 -18.36 1.78 15.84
C LYS A 229 -17.42 2.55 14.90
N ASP A 230 -16.59 3.43 15.45
CA ASP A 230 -15.68 4.30 14.71
C ASP A 230 -14.25 3.74 14.66
N ILE A 231 -13.99 2.61 15.35
CA ILE A 231 -12.74 1.88 15.23
C ILE A 231 -12.68 1.19 13.87
N PHE A 232 -11.66 1.54 13.08
CA PHE A 232 -11.49 0.99 11.74
C PHE A 232 -10.68 -0.30 11.74
N VAL A 233 -9.58 -0.35 12.52
CA VAL A 233 -8.79 -1.57 12.74
C VAL A 233 -8.78 -1.86 14.24
N PRO A 234 -9.30 -3.02 14.68
CA PRO A 234 -9.29 -3.39 16.08
C PRO A 234 -7.87 -3.58 16.60
N GLY A 235 -7.59 -3.08 17.81
CA GLY A 235 -6.27 -3.22 18.43
C GLY A 235 -5.85 -4.67 18.66
N ALA A 236 -6.81 -5.60 18.74
CA ALA A 236 -6.54 -7.04 18.87
C ALA A 236 -5.67 -7.64 17.75
N ILE A 237 -5.65 -7.00 16.56
CA ILE A 237 -4.86 -7.45 15.41
C ILE A 237 -3.70 -6.51 15.07
N VAL A 238 -3.40 -5.53 15.94
CA VAL A 238 -2.28 -4.60 15.80
C VAL A 238 -1.21 -4.96 16.82
N ASP A 239 0.03 -5.17 16.38
CA ASP A 239 1.13 -5.53 17.27
C ASP A 239 1.87 -4.29 17.78
N TYR A 240 2.19 -3.36 16.86
CA TYR A 240 2.95 -2.16 17.18
C TYR A 240 2.32 -0.91 16.59
N VAL A 241 2.43 0.18 17.33
CA VAL A 241 2.03 1.51 16.89
C VAL A 241 3.25 2.42 16.88
N VAL A 242 3.37 3.24 15.84
CA VAL A 242 4.46 4.19 15.63
C VAL A 242 3.86 5.56 15.37
N VAL A 243 4.22 6.55 16.18
CA VAL A 243 3.89 7.94 15.90
C VAL A 243 4.81 8.47 14.79
N GLY A 244 4.24 8.84 13.65
CA GLY A 244 4.98 9.30 12.47
C GLY A 244 5.34 10.79 12.56
N GLU A 245 6.49 11.18 12.01
CA GLU A 245 6.80 12.61 11.84
C GLU A 245 5.84 13.24 10.81
N GLU A 246 5.43 14.49 11.05
CA GLU A 246 4.48 15.24 10.20
C GLU A 246 4.76 15.12 8.69
N LYS A 247 6.03 15.30 8.28
CA LYS A 247 6.47 15.22 6.87
C LYS A 247 6.23 13.86 6.21
N TYR A 248 6.05 12.80 7.00
CA TYR A 248 5.79 11.42 6.59
C TYR A 248 4.36 10.97 6.96
N HIS A 249 3.52 11.86 7.50
CA HIS A 249 2.13 11.59 7.88
C HIS A 249 1.10 12.43 7.10
N MET A 250 1.50 13.07 6.01
CA MET A 250 0.64 13.93 5.19
C MET A 250 -0.67 13.24 4.75
N GLN A 251 -1.77 14.00 4.72
CA GLN A 251 -3.08 13.54 4.22
C GLN A 251 -3.10 13.37 2.69
N THR A 252 -2.43 14.27 1.96
CA THR A 252 -2.18 14.16 0.51
C THR A 252 -0.80 14.69 0.13
N ALA A 253 -0.42 14.58 -1.15
CA ALA A 253 0.86 15.07 -1.67
C ALA A 253 1.13 16.56 -1.38
N GLY A 254 0.10 17.40 -1.34
CA GLY A 254 0.23 18.85 -1.20
C GLY A 254 -0.49 19.43 0.00
N THR A 255 -0.99 18.60 0.91
CA THR A 255 -1.82 19.05 2.03
C THR A 255 -1.54 18.19 3.25
N TYR A 256 -1.08 18.82 4.33
CA TYR A 256 -0.89 18.12 5.60
C TYR A 256 -2.23 17.62 6.13
N TYR A 257 -3.19 18.53 6.30
CA TYR A 257 -4.57 18.20 6.69
C TYR A 257 -5.56 19.26 6.18
N HIS A 258 -6.70 18.78 5.68
CA HIS A 258 -7.86 19.59 5.32
C HIS A 258 -9.15 18.78 5.56
N PRO A 259 -10.07 19.24 6.42
CA PRO A 259 -11.24 18.45 6.86
C PRO A 259 -12.23 18.09 5.74
N ALA A 260 -12.24 18.85 4.64
CA ALA A 260 -13.07 18.50 3.47
C ALA A 260 -12.58 17.23 2.74
N LEU A 261 -11.30 16.86 2.90
CA LEU A 261 -10.73 15.67 2.27
C LEU A 261 -10.98 14.39 3.08
N SER A 262 -11.29 14.53 4.37
CA SER A 262 -11.71 13.47 5.31
C SER A 262 -13.24 13.36 5.47
N ASN A 263 -14.02 14.13 4.69
CA ASN A 263 -15.48 14.23 4.78
C ASN A 263 -16.01 14.80 6.11
N GLU A 264 -15.21 15.53 6.86
CA GLU A 264 -15.64 16.18 8.10
C GLU A 264 -16.46 17.44 7.82
N ILE A 265 -16.17 18.13 6.72
CA ILE A 265 -16.93 19.30 6.26
C ILE A 265 -17.23 19.23 4.76
N ARG A 266 -18.25 19.96 4.31
CA ARG A 266 -18.50 20.23 2.90
C ARG A 266 -18.10 21.67 2.56
N VAL A 267 -17.31 21.84 1.50
CA VAL A 267 -16.95 23.17 0.99
C VAL A 267 -17.98 23.62 -0.06
N PRO A 268 -18.46 24.88 0.01
CA PRO A 268 -19.33 25.45 -1.02
C PRO A 268 -18.69 25.41 -2.43
N LEU A 269 -19.48 25.05 -3.44
CA LEU A 269 -19.09 24.96 -4.86
C LEU A 269 -19.46 26.22 -5.67
N ASP A 270 -20.00 27.22 -5.00
CA ASP A 270 -20.55 28.48 -5.51
C ASP A 270 -19.53 29.41 -6.17
N LYS A 271 -18.23 29.10 -6.10
CA LYS A 271 -17.24 29.75 -6.96
C LYS A 271 -17.38 29.25 -8.40
N GLN A 272 -17.91 30.10 -9.26
CA GLN A 272 -17.81 29.95 -10.71
C GLN A 272 -16.32 29.76 -11.05
N LEU A 273 -15.92 28.53 -11.40
CA LEU A 273 -14.56 28.22 -11.80
C LEU A 273 -14.28 28.95 -13.12
N ASN A 274 -13.73 30.16 -13.02
CA ASN A 274 -13.24 30.94 -14.14
C ASN A 274 -11.95 30.31 -14.70
N MET A 275 -12.08 29.11 -15.24
CA MET A 275 -11.01 28.46 -16.00
C MET A 275 -10.98 29.03 -17.41
N PRO A 276 -9.82 29.48 -17.93
CA PRO A 276 -9.68 29.88 -19.32
C PRO A 276 -10.10 28.76 -20.28
N LEU A 277 -10.57 29.13 -21.49
CA LEU A 277 -10.80 28.13 -22.53
C LEU A 277 -9.44 27.61 -23.01
N SER A 278 -9.18 26.35 -22.70
CA SER A 278 -7.98 25.61 -23.09
C SER A 278 -8.39 24.28 -23.72
N PRO A 279 -7.49 23.59 -24.44
CA PRO A 279 -7.76 22.24 -24.92
C PRO A 279 -8.25 21.30 -23.81
N LYS A 280 -7.64 21.37 -22.62
CA LYS A 280 -8.07 20.61 -21.43
C LYS A 280 -9.52 20.92 -21.04
N LYS A 281 -9.92 22.21 -21.04
CA LYS A 281 -11.30 22.60 -20.72
C LYS A 281 -12.30 22.12 -21.79
N VAL A 282 -11.93 22.16 -23.07
CA VAL A 282 -12.77 21.65 -24.17
C VAL A 282 -13.02 20.15 -23.99
N ILE A 283 -11.97 19.37 -23.73
CA ILE A 283 -12.06 17.93 -23.48
C ILE A 283 -12.96 17.64 -22.29
N VAL A 284 -12.74 18.32 -21.15
CA VAL A 284 -13.57 18.11 -19.93
C VAL A 284 -15.04 18.46 -20.17
N ARG A 285 -15.33 19.54 -20.92
CA ARG A 285 -16.70 19.91 -21.27
C ARG A 285 -17.40 18.87 -22.16
N ARG A 286 -16.66 18.27 -23.09
CA ARG A 286 -17.21 17.19 -23.92
C ARG A 286 -17.43 15.93 -23.08
N ALA A 287 -16.47 15.57 -22.23
CA ALA A 287 -16.57 14.41 -21.35
C ALA A 287 -17.74 14.53 -20.37
N SER A 288 -18.04 15.73 -19.86
CA SER A 288 -19.17 15.94 -18.95
C SER A 288 -20.55 15.72 -19.60
N GLN A 289 -20.62 15.58 -20.93
CA GLN A 289 -21.86 15.24 -21.64
C GLN A 289 -22.13 13.73 -21.69
N GLU A 290 -21.19 12.91 -21.22
CA GLU A 290 -21.33 11.44 -21.10
C GLU A 290 -21.71 11.00 -19.67
N LEU A 291 -21.97 11.97 -18.76
CA LEU A 291 -22.44 11.73 -17.38
C LEU A 291 -23.96 11.66 -17.35
#